data_AF-A0A2A7HQI6-F1
#
_entry.id   AF-A0A2A7HQI6-F1
#
_cell.length_a   1.000
_cell.length_b   1.000
_cell.length_c   1.000
_cell.angle_alpha   90.00
_cell.angle_beta   90.00
_cell.angle_gamma   90.00
#
_symmetry.space_group_name_H-M   'P 1'
#
loop_
_entity.id
_entity.type
_entity.pdbx_description
1 polymer ?
#
loop_
_entity_poly.entity_id
_entity_poly.type
_entity_poly.pdbx_seq_one_letter_code
_entity_poly.pdbx_strand_id
1 'polypeptide(L)'
;MSRLIKGLICIGTSLFILSACSSNKVVGTWIPVSNNNYDCQYNDTELTFTKDGEVQLLDLDNNMTIAGKYKESGDNVYTFNLNSYQITGTLQEAENETTLKVLGGGDGTEQCTMKKKNN
;
A
#
# COMPACT_ATOMS: atom_id res chain seq x y z
N MET A 1 33.63 18.73 -11.20
CA MET A 1 33.01 18.15 -9.99
C MET A 1 31.59 18.66 -9.92
N SER A 2 30.59 17.84 -10.22
CA SER A 2 29.20 18.28 -10.26
C SER A 2 28.41 17.48 -9.23
N ARG A 3 28.24 18.07 -8.05
CA ARG A 3 27.20 17.70 -7.09
C ARG A 3 26.38 18.98 -6.86
N LEU A 4 25.06 18.90 -7.03
CA LEU A 4 24.10 18.97 -5.92
C LEU A 4 22.65 19.21 -6.39
N ILE A 5 21.80 18.38 -5.80
CA ILE A 5 20.43 18.64 -5.32
C ILE A 5 19.33 18.73 -6.38
N LYS A 6 18.81 17.53 -6.61
CA LYS A 6 17.44 17.17 -6.94
C LYS A 6 16.51 17.76 -5.87
N GLY A 7 16.06 18.99 -6.06
CA GLY A 7 15.12 19.68 -5.16
C GLY A 7 14.10 20.42 -6.00
N LEU A 8 13.08 19.72 -6.48
CA LEU A 8 11.91 20.38 -7.07
C LEU A 8 10.93 20.67 -5.94
N ILE A 9 11.07 21.85 -5.35
CA ILE A 9 10.05 22.44 -4.48
C ILE A 9 9.08 23.13 -5.44
N CYS A 10 7.84 22.63 -5.51
CA CYS A 10 6.82 23.20 -6.37
C CYS A 10 6.11 24.34 -5.62
N ILE A 11 6.48 25.59 -5.91
CA ILE A 11 5.71 26.77 -5.52
C ILE A 11 5.27 27.52 -6.77
N GLY A 12 3.94 27.59 -6.93
CA GLY A 12 3.21 28.63 -7.65
C GLY A 12 3.40 28.69 -9.16
N THR A 13 2.40 28.27 -9.92
CA THR A 13 1.70 29.12 -10.90
C THR A 13 0.62 28.32 -11.62
N SER A 14 -0.56 28.93 -11.73
CA SER A 14 -1.72 28.44 -12.47
C SER A 14 -1.34 28.21 -13.93
N LEU A 15 -1.37 26.96 -14.39
CA LEU A 15 -1.63 26.55 -15.77
C LEU A 15 -1.61 25.01 -15.84
N PHE A 16 -2.63 24.47 -16.50
CA PHE A 16 -2.92 23.05 -16.70
C PHE A 16 -1.70 22.21 -17.14
N ILE A 17 -0.99 21.67 -16.16
CA ILE A 17 -0.08 20.55 -16.34
C ILE A 17 -0.44 19.53 -15.27
N LEU A 18 -1.01 18.43 -15.76
CA LEU A 18 -1.21 17.14 -15.12
C LEU A 18 -0.67 17.12 -13.68
N SER A 19 -1.59 17.25 -12.71
CA SER A 19 -1.30 17.07 -11.30
C SER A 19 -0.92 15.61 -11.06
N ALA A 20 0.30 15.23 -11.46
CA ALA A 20 0.96 14.04 -10.99
C ALA A 20 1.78 14.43 -9.74
N CYS A 21 1.10 15.03 -8.75
CA CYS A 21 1.42 14.60 -7.40
C CYS A 21 1.14 13.10 -7.44
N SER A 22 2.13 12.24 -7.20
CA SER A 22 1.90 10.79 -7.20
C SER A 22 0.77 10.52 -6.21
N SER A 23 -0.45 10.37 -6.74
CA SER A 23 -1.60 9.91 -5.99
C SER A 23 -1.27 8.46 -5.71
N ASN A 24 -0.60 8.23 -4.58
CA ASN A 24 -0.10 6.93 -4.18
C ASN A 24 -1.29 5.96 -4.21
N LYS A 25 -1.39 5.14 -5.27
CA LYS A 25 -2.65 4.49 -5.67
C LYS A 25 -3.15 3.47 -4.66
N VAL A 26 -2.23 2.98 -3.84
CA VAL A 26 -2.49 2.06 -2.73
C VAL A 26 -3.23 2.73 -1.56
N VAL A 27 -3.24 4.06 -1.45
CA VAL A 27 -3.94 4.78 -0.37
C VAL A 27 -5.42 4.41 -0.36
N GLY A 28 -5.94 4.04 0.80
CA GLY A 28 -7.31 3.57 1.02
C GLY A 28 -7.38 2.39 1.98
N THR A 29 -8.60 1.89 2.20
CA THR A 29 -8.87 0.71 3.04
C THR A 29 -8.94 -0.53 2.18
N TRP A 30 -8.38 -1.63 2.67
CA TRP A 30 -8.22 -2.90 1.98
C TRP A 30 -8.69 -4.03 2.89
N ILE A 31 -9.38 -4.99 2.29
CA ILE A 31 -9.95 -6.15 2.97
C ILE A 31 -9.41 -7.41 2.28
N PRO A 32 -9.02 -8.45 3.02
CA PRO A 32 -8.61 -9.72 2.42
C PRO A 32 -9.74 -10.32 1.57
N VAL A 33 -9.39 -10.98 0.47
CA VAL A 33 -10.36 -11.81 -0.24
C VAL A 33 -10.62 -13.11 0.55
N SER A 34 -11.88 -13.55 0.62
CA SER A 34 -12.30 -14.71 1.42
C SER A 34 -11.77 -16.05 0.89
N ASN A 35 -11.30 -16.10 -0.35
CA ASN A 35 -10.80 -17.30 -1.02
C ASN A 35 -9.28 -17.30 -1.19
N ASN A 36 -8.54 -16.64 -0.29
CA ASN A 36 -7.09 -16.76 -0.27
C ASN A 36 -6.68 -18.23 -0.05
N ASN A 37 -5.70 -18.70 -0.82
CA ASN A 37 -5.25 -20.09 -0.78
C ASN A 37 -4.34 -20.39 0.44
N TYR A 38 -4.12 -19.39 1.30
CA TYR A 38 -3.23 -19.40 2.45
C TYR A 38 -3.85 -18.63 3.62
N ASP A 39 -3.42 -18.95 4.85
CA ASP A 39 -3.79 -18.22 6.06
C ASP A 39 -3.17 -16.81 6.01
N CYS A 40 -3.92 -15.85 5.48
CA CYS A 40 -3.54 -14.47 5.63
C CYS A 40 -3.72 -14.13 7.10
N GLN A 41 -2.65 -13.74 7.79
CA GLN A 41 -2.67 -13.29 9.20
C GLN A 41 -3.61 -12.08 9.45
N TYR A 42 -4.28 -11.60 8.40
CA TYR A 42 -5.23 -10.50 8.37
C TYR A 42 -6.61 -10.94 7.86
N ASN A 43 -6.97 -12.23 7.95
CA ASN A 43 -8.17 -12.85 7.36
C ASN A 43 -9.50 -12.13 7.68
N ASP A 44 -9.55 -11.39 8.79
CA ASP A 44 -10.72 -10.59 9.19
C ASP A 44 -10.34 -9.14 9.58
N THR A 45 -9.17 -8.66 9.16
CA THR A 45 -8.60 -7.37 9.59
C THR A 45 -8.58 -6.38 8.44
N GLU A 46 -9.10 -5.16 8.65
CA GLU A 46 -9.02 -4.10 7.64
C GLU A 46 -7.64 -3.42 7.70
N LEU A 47 -7.04 -3.22 6.52
CA LEU A 47 -5.76 -2.54 6.35
C LEU A 47 -5.99 -1.18 5.68
N THR A 48 -5.55 -0.10 6.33
CA THR A 48 -5.64 1.25 5.76
C THR A 48 -4.25 1.81 5.47
N PHE A 49 -4.00 2.18 4.21
CA PHE A 49 -2.79 2.86 3.80
C PHE A 49 -3.05 4.36 3.73
N THR A 50 -2.29 5.13 4.52
CA THR A 50 -2.43 6.58 4.60
C THR A 50 -1.52 7.27 3.57
N LYS A 51 -1.91 8.46 3.13
CA LYS A 51 -1.08 9.30 2.25
C LYS A 51 0.31 9.62 2.82
N ASP A 52 0.44 9.55 4.14
CA ASP A 52 1.67 9.84 4.88
C ASP A 52 2.63 8.64 4.92
N GLY A 53 2.25 7.51 4.28
CA GLY A 53 3.08 6.32 4.17
C GLY A 53 2.97 5.38 5.35
N GLU A 54 1.88 5.45 6.13
CA GLU A 54 1.62 4.57 7.27
C GLU A 54 0.65 3.45 6.89
N VAL A 55 0.85 2.30 7.51
CA VAL A 55 -0.04 1.14 7.43
C VAL A 55 -0.76 1.03 8.77
N GLN A 56 -2.08 1.15 8.75
CA GLN A 56 -2.93 1.02 9.92
C GLN A 56 -3.70 -0.29 9.84
N LEU A 57 -3.74 -1.02 10.95
CA LEU A 57 -4.53 -2.24 11.14
C LEU A 57 -5.72 -1.93 12.04
N LEU A 58 -6.92 -2.24 11.57
CA LEU A 58 -8.13 -2.22 12.38
C LEU A 58 -8.42 -3.63 12.88
N ASP A 59 -8.19 -3.86 14.18
CA ASP A 59 -8.44 -5.16 14.82
C ASP A 59 -9.94 -5.46 14.99
N LEU A 60 -10.29 -6.71 15.36
CA LEU A 60 -11.66 -7.18 15.60
C LEU A 60 -12.39 -6.35 16.68
N ASP A 61 -11.64 -5.79 17.63
CA ASP A 61 -12.16 -4.87 18.64
C ASP A 61 -12.39 -3.42 18.13
N ASN A 62 -12.28 -3.18 16.82
CA ASN A 62 -12.31 -1.86 16.18
C ASN A 62 -11.22 -0.90 16.69
N ASN A 63 -10.11 -1.45 17.17
CA ASN A 63 -8.96 -0.66 17.58
C ASN A 63 -7.99 -0.49 16.40
N MET A 64 -7.65 0.76 16.10
CA MET A 64 -6.75 1.09 15.00
C MET A 64 -5.31 1.24 15.52
N THR A 65 -4.42 0.40 15.03
CA THR A 65 -3.00 0.39 15.43
C THR A 65 -2.09 0.63 14.23
N ILE A 66 -0.95 1.29 14.45
CA ILE A 66 0.05 1.47 13.39
C ILE A 66 0.84 0.17 13.27
N ALA A 67 0.66 -0.51 12.15
CA ALA A 67 1.34 -1.78 11.82
C ALA A 67 2.76 -1.55 11.30
N GLY A 68 2.99 -0.39 10.68
CA GLY A 68 4.27 -0.03 10.10
C GLY A 68 4.15 1.09 9.07
N LYS A 69 5.14 1.13 8.17
CA LYS A 69 5.22 2.13 7.09
C LYS A 69 5.39 1.46 5.74
N TYR A 70 4.97 2.12 4.69
CA TYR A 70 5.14 1.62 3.33
C TYR A 70 5.76 2.67 2.41
N LYS A 71 6.37 2.19 1.34
CA LYS A 71 6.93 3.04 0.28
C LYS A 71 6.65 2.42 -1.08
N GLU A 72 6.37 3.26 -2.07
CA GLU A 72 6.32 2.83 -3.47
C GLU A 72 7.75 2.60 -3.96
N SER A 73 8.01 1.40 -4.49
CA SER A 73 9.29 1.01 -5.06
C SER A 73 9.36 1.24 -6.58
N GLY A 74 8.25 1.61 -7.23
CA GLY A 74 8.09 1.76 -8.68
C GLY A 74 7.21 0.66 -9.28
N ASP A 75 6.68 0.90 -10.49
CA ASP A 75 5.86 -0.06 -11.25
C ASP A 75 4.72 -0.72 -10.43
N ASN A 76 3.99 0.07 -9.62
CA ASN A 76 2.92 -0.42 -8.75
C ASN A 76 3.39 -1.44 -7.68
N VAL A 77 4.69 -1.55 -7.43
CA VAL A 77 5.28 -2.37 -6.37
C VAL A 77 5.50 -1.51 -5.13
N TYR A 78 5.10 -2.03 -3.98
CA TYR A 78 5.18 -1.38 -2.67
C TYR A 78 5.98 -2.25 -1.71
N THR A 79 6.86 -1.62 -0.93
CA THR A 79 7.55 -2.27 0.18
C THR A 79 6.89 -1.84 1.48
N PHE A 80 6.39 -2.80 2.25
CA PHE A 80 5.79 -2.62 3.56
C PHE A 80 6.81 -3.02 4.62
N ASN A 81 7.19 -2.08 5.47
CA ASN A 81 8.04 -2.27 6.63
C ASN A 81 7.13 -2.32 7.85
N LEU A 82 6.71 -3.53 8.19
CA LEU A 82 5.91 -3.83 9.36
C LEU A 82 6.86 -4.10 10.53
N ASN A 83 6.42 -3.87 11.77
CA ASN A 83 7.23 -3.87 12.99
C ASN A 83 8.46 -4.81 13.00
N SER A 84 8.28 -6.09 12.61
CA SER A 84 9.36 -7.09 12.56
C SER A 84 9.62 -7.69 11.17
N TYR A 85 8.87 -7.29 10.14
CA TYR A 85 8.88 -7.94 8.82
C TYR A 85 8.87 -6.91 7.70
N GLN A 86 9.63 -7.18 6.64
CA GLN A 86 9.52 -6.45 5.39
C GLN A 86 8.88 -7.36 4.35
N ILE A 87 7.78 -6.91 3.77
CA ILE A 87 7.08 -7.62 2.69
C ILE A 87 6.92 -6.71 1.49
N THR A 88 6.81 -7.31 0.31
CA THR A 88 6.48 -6.60 -0.93
C THR A 88 5.07 -6.93 -1.36
N GLY A 89 4.38 -5.96 -1.94
CA GLY A 89 3.13 -6.21 -2.60
C GLY A 89 3.01 -5.43 -3.90
N THR A 90 2.22 -5.99 -4.81
CA THR A 90 2.01 -5.43 -6.14
C THR A 90 0.55 -5.06 -6.29
N LEU A 91 0.31 -3.81 -6.67
CA LEU A 91 -1.00 -3.29 -6.98
C LEU A 91 -1.39 -3.72 -8.40
N GLN A 92 -2.59 -4.30 -8.52
CA GLN A 92 -3.17 -4.73 -9.78
C GLN A 92 -4.50 -4.02 -9.97
N GLU A 93 -4.58 -3.19 -11.02
CA GLU A 93 -5.76 -2.46 -11.42
C GLU A 93 -6.43 -3.23 -12.57
N ALA A 94 -7.66 -3.69 -12.35
CA ALA A 94 -8.55 -4.24 -13.37
C ALA A 94 -9.74 -3.29 -13.59
N GLU A 95 -10.51 -3.47 -14.67
CA GLU A 95 -11.59 -2.56 -15.07
C GLU A 95 -12.62 -2.27 -13.96
N ASN A 96 -12.86 -3.22 -13.05
CA ASN A 96 -13.89 -3.13 -12.01
C ASN A 96 -13.34 -3.34 -10.59
N GLU A 97 -12.04 -3.55 -10.43
CA GLU A 97 -11.46 -3.97 -9.16
C GLU A 97 -9.99 -3.57 -9.05
N THR A 98 -9.59 -3.13 -7.86
CA THR A 98 -8.18 -2.98 -7.51
C THR A 98 -7.81 -3.97 -6.44
N THR A 99 -6.78 -4.77 -6.71
CA THR A 99 -6.24 -5.74 -5.75
C THR A 99 -4.80 -5.43 -5.41
N LEU A 100 -4.40 -5.77 -4.19
CA LEU A 100 -3.03 -5.70 -3.71
C LEU A 100 -2.62 -7.13 -3.37
N LYS A 101 -1.66 -7.67 -4.13
CA LYS A 101 -1.10 -8.99 -3.87
C LYS A 101 0.15 -8.82 -3.03
N VAL A 102 0.09 -9.19 -1.76
CA VAL A 102 1.22 -9.16 -0.84
C VAL A 102 1.82 -10.55 -0.71
N LEU A 103 3.15 -10.65 -0.67
CA LEU A 103 3.82 -11.91 -0.31
C LEU A 103 3.69 -12.08 1.21
N GLY A 104 2.97 -13.11 1.65
CA GLY A 104 2.81 -13.49 3.06
C GLY A 104 3.82 -14.56 3.46
N GLY A 105 4.21 -14.59 4.74
CA GLY A 105 4.85 -15.74 5.38
C GLY A 105 6.32 -16.01 5.01
N GLY A 106 7.08 -16.57 5.96
CA GLY A 106 8.56 -16.64 6.00
C GLY A 106 9.30 -17.35 4.86
N ASP A 107 8.61 -17.92 3.87
CA ASP A 107 9.22 -18.57 2.70
C ASP A 107 9.07 -17.76 1.40
N GLY A 108 8.29 -16.67 1.39
CA GLY A 108 8.14 -15.77 0.23
C GLY A 108 7.37 -16.35 -0.96
N THR A 109 6.79 -17.54 -0.81
CA THR A 109 6.03 -18.26 -1.83
C THR A 109 4.51 -18.13 -1.66
N GLU A 110 4.03 -17.67 -0.49
CA GLU A 110 2.62 -17.53 -0.18
C GLU A 110 2.14 -16.12 -0.55
N GLN A 111 1.00 -16.01 -1.24
CA GLN A 111 0.46 -14.73 -1.70
C GLN A 111 -0.91 -14.49 -1.08
N CYS A 112 -1.05 -13.34 -0.43
CA CYS A 112 -2.32 -12.84 0.07
C CYS A 112 -2.85 -11.77 -0.87
N THR A 113 -4.08 -11.93 -1.33
CA THR A 113 -4.77 -10.93 -2.14
C THR A 113 -5.70 -10.12 -1.25
N MET A 114 -5.55 -8.80 -1.31
CA MET A 114 -6.42 -7.83 -0.66
C MET A 114 -7.18 -7.07 -1.74
N LYS A 115 -8.45 -6.77 -1.52
CA LYS A 115 -9.27 -5.93 -2.39
C LYS A 115 -9.44 -4.55 -1.77
N LYS A 116 -9.36 -3.50 -2.60
CA LYS A 116 -9.68 -2.14 -2.14
C LYS A 116 -11.16 -2.06 -1.80
N LYS A 117 -11.47 -1.59 -0.60
CA LYS A 117 -12.85 -1.33 -0.16
C LYS A 117 -13.37 -0.15 -0.98
N ASN A 118 -14.32 -0.44 -1.87
CA ASN A 118 -15.04 0.60 -2.58
C ASN A 118 -16.11 1.15 -1.63
N ASN A 119 -16.03 2.44 -1.34
CA ASN A 119 -16.92 3.14 -0.42
C ASN A 119 -18.26 3.49 -1.11
#